data_AF-A0A816C0D6-F1
#
_entry.id   AF-A0A816C0D6-F1
#
_cell.length_a   1.000
_cell.length_b   1.000
_cell.length_c   1.000
_cell.angle_alpha   90.00
_cell.angle_beta   90.00
_cell.angle_gamma   90.00
#
_symmetry.space_group_name_H-M   'P 1'
#
loop_
_entity.id
_entity.type
_entity.pdbx_description
1 polymer ?
#
loop_
_entity_poly.entity_id
_entity_poly.type
_entity_poly.pdbx_seq_one_letter_code
_entity_poly.pdbx_strand_id
1 'polypeptide(L)'
;MYDSRRDRLNWTQVGFNDSLSAWIMPESLPSPVDPAQNGTLVLQDMPPIRAGSDALHFETTISGEQQEYLHRKEIGEIRGASLANGGIIKPVHDITFDLGQNFAGWCRCKFNGPRGVSVFIRHAEILTQPLMSTNPQRDERLGWMGDAALSVDEALYNFDFIKMFLNFLNLIVDVQLSNGAVPNYVPGYYFPPDPNWGTALPTITWQLYRHYGDVRILETYYDHVRAYVEYIRSDYNSKGLGNLTYLFGDWVPPPPQPMTDQHLTSSFGFLHDVSLLINMSQVL
;
A
#
# COMPACT_ATOMS: atom_id res chain seq x y z
N MET A 1 -4.58 -19.60 2.14
CA MET A 1 -4.70 -21.07 2.06
C MET A 1 -6.03 -21.38 1.39
N TYR A 2 -6.06 -22.32 0.45
CA TYR A 2 -7.28 -22.71 -0.27
C TYR A 2 -7.34 -24.25 -0.37
N ASP A 3 -8.52 -24.84 -0.11
CA ASP A 3 -8.76 -26.29 -0.14
C ASP A 3 -9.95 -26.59 -1.06
N SER A 4 -9.67 -26.99 -2.31
CA SER A 4 -10.69 -27.27 -3.33
C SER A 4 -11.62 -28.43 -2.97
N ARG A 5 -11.25 -29.29 -2.00
CA ARG A 5 -12.13 -30.37 -1.51
C ARG A 5 -13.34 -29.81 -0.75
N ARG A 6 -13.29 -28.54 -0.34
CA ARG A 6 -14.36 -27.83 0.36
C ARG A 6 -15.24 -26.99 -0.58
N ASP A 7 -14.92 -26.96 -1.87
CA ASP A 7 -15.73 -26.24 -2.84
C ASP A 7 -17.15 -26.77 -2.88
N ARG A 8 -18.10 -25.85 -3.03
CA ARG A 8 -19.51 -26.17 -3.20
C ARG A 8 -19.95 -25.66 -4.56
N LEU A 9 -19.99 -26.57 -5.52
CA LEU A 9 -20.34 -26.21 -6.89
C LEU A 9 -21.73 -25.56 -6.93
N ASN A 10 -21.85 -24.48 -7.69
CA ASN A 10 -23.11 -23.74 -7.90
C ASN A 10 -23.70 -23.05 -6.66
N TRP A 11 -22.95 -22.83 -5.58
CA TRP A 11 -23.45 -22.15 -4.38
C TRP A 11 -23.98 -20.72 -4.61
N THR A 12 -23.59 -20.09 -5.72
CA THR A 12 -24.06 -18.77 -6.16
C THR A 12 -25.24 -18.81 -7.13
N GLN A 13 -25.75 -20.00 -7.47
CA GLN A 13 -26.84 -20.18 -8.43
C GLN A 13 -28.16 -20.50 -7.72
N VAL A 14 -29.27 -20.10 -8.34
CA VAL A 14 -30.62 -20.45 -7.88
C VAL A 14 -30.81 -21.97 -7.89
N GLY A 15 -31.49 -22.50 -6.88
CA GLY A 15 -31.76 -23.94 -6.75
C GLY A 15 -30.59 -24.74 -6.14
N PHE A 16 -29.54 -24.07 -5.65
CA PHE A 16 -28.53 -24.70 -4.84
C PHE A 16 -29.14 -25.31 -3.57
N ASN A 17 -28.77 -26.55 -3.24
CA ASN A 17 -29.24 -27.21 -2.03
C ASN A 17 -28.36 -26.84 -0.82
N ASP A 18 -28.88 -25.96 0.02
CA ASP A 18 -28.29 -25.57 1.30
C ASP A 18 -28.83 -26.37 2.50
N SER A 19 -29.71 -27.35 2.31
CA SER A 19 -30.35 -28.10 3.41
C SER A 19 -29.40 -29.07 4.15
N LEU A 20 -28.32 -29.50 3.48
CA LEU A 20 -27.24 -30.31 4.08
C LEU A 20 -26.07 -29.44 4.56
N SER A 21 -26.22 -28.12 4.45
CA SER A 21 -25.16 -27.18 4.76
C SER A 21 -25.12 -26.86 6.25
N ALA A 22 -23.94 -26.90 6.86
CA ALA A 22 -23.68 -26.20 8.11
C ALA A 22 -23.57 -24.68 7.88
N TRP A 23 -24.41 -24.11 7.00
CA TRP A 23 -24.43 -22.66 6.82
C TRP A 23 -24.96 -22.05 8.11
N ILE A 24 -24.16 -21.14 8.64
CA ILE A 24 -24.51 -20.39 9.82
C ILE A 24 -25.27 -19.15 9.38
N MET A 25 -26.29 -18.81 10.15
CA MET A 25 -27.05 -17.58 9.95
C MET A 25 -26.10 -16.39 10.14
N PRO A 26 -26.06 -15.40 9.21
CA PRO A 26 -25.13 -14.28 9.31
C PRO A 26 -25.21 -13.51 10.63
N GLU A 27 -26.39 -13.47 11.27
CA GLU A 27 -26.63 -12.81 12.54
C GLU A 27 -25.89 -13.47 13.72
N SER A 28 -25.44 -14.72 13.53
CA SER A 28 -24.63 -15.44 14.54
C SER A 28 -23.15 -15.09 14.46
N LEU A 29 -22.72 -14.38 13.41
CA LEU A 29 -21.35 -13.93 13.24
C LEU A 29 -21.15 -12.53 13.84
N PRO A 30 -20.00 -12.25 14.49
CA PRO A 30 -19.68 -10.91 14.91
C PRO A 30 -19.58 -9.98 13.70
N SER A 31 -20.13 -8.77 13.82
CA SER A 31 -19.96 -7.73 12.81
C SER A 31 -18.46 -7.42 12.66
N PRO A 32 -17.92 -7.37 11.43
CA PRO A 32 -16.56 -6.89 11.20
C PRO A 32 -16.47 -5.35 11.34
N VAL A 33 -17.60 -4.66 11.31
CA VAL A 33 -17.71 -3.23 11.59
C VAL A 33 -17.80 -3.05 13.10
N ASP A 34 -16.84 -2.34 13.67
CA ASP A 34 -16.88 -1.89 15.05
C ASP A 34 -17.95 -0.80 15.20
N PRO A 35 -19.09 -1.06 15.87
CA PRO A 35 -20.16 -0.08 16.02
C PRO A 35 -19.78 1.11 16.90
N ALA A 36 -18.66 1.04 17.65
CA ALA A 36 -18.11 2.18 18.37
C ALA A 36 -17.34 3.14 17.45
N GLN A 37 -16.98 2.72 16.24
CA GLN A 37 -16.33 3.59 15.25
C GLN A 37 -17.38 4.35 14.45
N ASN A 38 -17.33 5.68 14.54
CA ASN A 38 -18.29 6.61 13.93
C ASN A 38 -17.97 6.90 12.44
N GLY A 39 -17.58 5.87 11.68
CA GLY A 39 -17.20 6.00 10.27
C GLY A 39 -18.40 6.29 9.36
N THR A 40 -18.15 7.00 8.25
CA THR A 40 -19.18 7.31 7.24
C THR A 40 -19.00 6.42 6.02
N LEU A 41 -20.10 5.85 5.51
CA LEU A 41 -20.08 5.16 4.22
C LEU A 41 -20.06 6.19 3.09
N VAL A 42 -19.01 6.14 2.27
CA VAL A 42 -18.83 7.01 1.10
C VAL A 42 -18.69 6.17 -0.16
N LEU A 43 -19.12 6.73 -1.30
CA LEU A 43 -18.85 6.12 -2.59
C LEU A 43 -17.36 6.30 -2.92
N GLN A 44 -16.66 5.20 -3.21
CA GLN A 44 -15.26 5.26 -3.63
C GLN A 44 -15.14 6.08 -4.92
N ASP A 45 -14.46 7.23 -4.83
CA ASP A 45 -14.15 8.08 -5.99
C ASP A 45 -12.67 7.97 -6.38
N MET A 46 -12.22 6.75 -6.68
CA MET A 46 -10.93 6.47 -7.29
C MET A 46 -10.99 5.16 -8.10
N PRO A 47 -10.12 4.96 -9.11
CA PRO A 47 -10.06 3.70 -9.84
C PRO A 47 -9.86 2.51 -8.89
N PRO A 48 -10.68 1.45 -8.96
CA PRO A 48 -10.52 0.29 -8.10
C PRO A 48 -9.32 -0.54 -8.56
N ILE A 49 -8.77 -1.34 -7.64
CA ILE A 49 -7.75 -2.34 -7.97
C ILE A 49 -8.37 -3.38 -8.91
N ARG A 50 -7.71 -3.61 -10.05
CA ARG A 50 -8.11 -4.60 -11.05
C ARG A 50 -6.92 -5.46 -11.44
N ALA A 51 -7.18 -6.70 -11.82
CA ALA A 51 -6.18 -7.49 -12.53
C ALA A 51 -6.01 -6.92 -13.94
N GLY A 52 -4.80 -6.48 -14.28
CA GLY A 52 -4.47 -6.03 -15.63
C GLY A 52 -4.52 -7.18 -16.65
N SER A 53 -4.50 -6.85 -17.94
CA SER A 53 -4.42 -7.83 -19.04
C SER A 53 -3.15 -8.69 -18.96
N ASP A 54 -2.10 -8.15 -18.33
CA ASP A 54 -0.79 -8.78 -18.24
C ASP A 54 -0.62 -9.60 -16.96
N ALA A 55 -1.72 -9.91 -16.28
CA ALA A 55 -1.72 -10.75 -15.08
C ALA A 55 -1.07 -12.11 -15.36
N LEU A 56 -0.14 -12.51 -14.49
CA LEU A 56 0.67 -13.68 -14.71
C LEU A 56 -0.11 -14.99 -14.52
N HIS A 57 -0.04 -15.87 -15.51
CA HIS A 57 -0.65 -17.19 -15.48
C HIS A 57 0.42 -18.29 -15.35
N PHE A 58 0.09 -19.37 -14.66
CA PHE A 58 0.90 -20.55 -14.44
C PHE A 58 0.01 -21.78 -14.63
N GLU A 59 0.44 -22.75 -15.42
CA GLU A 59 -0.24 -24.03 -15.56
C GLU A 59 0.79 -25.14 -15.36
N THR A 60 0.54 -26.07 -14.44
CA THR A 60 1.46 -27.17 -14.15
C THR A 60 0.69 -28.46 -13.87
N THR A 61 1.27 -29.60 -14.25
CA THR A 61 0.75 -30.94 -13.97
C THR A 61 1.59 -31.58 -12.87
N ILE A 62 0.95 -32.06 -11.81
CA ILE A 62 1.59 -32.72 -10.68
C ILE A 62 1.42 -34.23 -10.85
N SER A 63 2.47 -34.91 -11.30
CA SER A 63 2.52 -36.37 -11.31
C SER A 63 3.23 -36.87 -10.05
N GLY A 64 2.48 -37.20 -8.99
CA GLY A 64 3.02 -37.81 -7.77
C GLY A 64 1.88 -38.47 -6.97
N GLU A 65 2.15 -39.60 -6.31
CA GLU A 65 1.16 -40.31 -5.47
C GLU A 65 0.93 -39.60 -4.13
N GLN A 66 -0.21 -39.87 -3.47
CA GLN A 66 -0.57 -39.27 -2.18
C GLN A 66 0.47 -39.60 -1.10
N GLN A 67 1.28 -38.62 -0.68
CA GLN A 67 1.97 -38.64 0.60
C GLN A 67 1.91 -37.28 1.29
N GLU A 68 1.86 -37.31 2.62
CA GLU A 68 1.50 -36.19 3.51
C GLU A 68 2.38 -34.95 3.37
N TYR A 69 3.59 -35.05 2.84
CA TYR A 69 4.45 -33.92 2.50
C TYR A 69 5.41 -34.36 1.38
N LEU A 70 5.20 -33.93 0.14
CA LEU A 70 6.18 -34.17 -0.92
C LEU A 70 7.43 -33.31 -0.64
N HIS A 71 8.48 -33.93 -0.12
CA HIS A 71 9.82 -33.36 -0.19
C HIS A 71 10.25 -33.23 -1.67
N ARG A 72 11.13 -32.26 -1.96
CA ARG A 72 11.66 -31.77 -3.25
C ARG A 72 11.91 -32.79 -4.41
N LYS A 73 11.84 -34.10 -4.17
CA LYS A 73 12.21 -35.16 -5.13
C LYS A 73 11.05 -35.85 -5.85
N GLU A 74 9.79 -35.55 -5.52
CA GLU A 74 8.63 -36.29 -6.04
C GLU A 74 7.57 -35.42 -6.75
N ILE A 75 7.89 -34.14 -6.99
CA ILE A 75 7.06 -33.31 -7.86
C ILE A 75 7.35 -33.75 -9.30
N GLY A 76 6.30 -34.18 -10.02
CA GLY A 76 6.35 -34.45 -11.45
C GLY A 76 6.96 -33.33 -12.30
N GLU A 77 7.20 -33.61 -13.58
CA GLU A 77 7.76 -32.63 -14.53
C GLU A 77 6.92 -31.33 -14.57
N ILE A 78 7.49 -30.21 -14.12
CA ILE A 78 6.90 -28.88 -14.31
C ILE A 78 7.29 -28.38 -15.71
N ARG A 79 6.37 -28.43 -16.67
CA ARG A 79 6.61 -28.08 -18.10
C ARG A 79 6.67 -26.58 -18.42
N GLY A 80 7.08 -25.75 -17.46
CA GLY A 80 7.11 -24.30 -17.59
C GLY A 80 5.77 -23.64 -17.25
N ALA A 81 5.77 -22.31 -17.15
CA ALA A 81 4.61 -21.48 -16.84
C ALA A 81 4.16 -20.69 -18.07
N SER A 82 2.88 -20.77 -18.45
CA SER A 82 2.35 -20.05 -19.62
C SER A 82 1.96 -18.62 -19.26
N LEU A 83 2.61 -17.64 -19.87
CA LEU A 83 2.31 -16.21 -19.75
C LEU A 83 0.98 -15.84 -20.43
N ALA A 84 0.36 -14.76 -19.98
CA ALA A 84 -0.88 -14.23 -20.59
C ALA A 84 -0.72 -13.89 -22.09
N ASN A 85 0.49 -13.56 -22.53
CA ASN A 85 0.84 -13.30 -23.93
C ASN A 85 1.19 -14.58 -24.73
N GLY A 86 1.03 -15.77 -24.16
CA GLY A 86 1.37 -17.05 -24.80
C GLY A 86 2.84 -17.47 -24.73
N GLY A 87 3.71 -16.68 -24.08
CA GLY A 87 5.08 -17.07 -23.78
C GLY A 87 5.17 -18.21 -22.75
N ILE A 88 6.29 -18.94 -22.73
CA ILE A 88 6.55 -19.99 -21.74
C ILE A 88 7.78 -19.60 -20.92
N ILE A 89 7.62 -19.38 -19.61
CA ILE A 89 8.75 -19.23 -18.69
C ILE A 89 9.21 -20.61 -18.24
N LYS A 90 10.49 -20.90 -18.48
CA LYS A 90 11.15 -22.10 -17.96
C LYS A 90 11.73 -21.82 -16.57
N PRO A 91 11.78 -22.82 -15.68
CA PRO A 91 12.42 -22.64 -14.39
C PRO A 91 13.91 -22.32 -14.57
N VAL A 92 14.43 -21.40 -13.77
CA VAL A 92 15.86 -21.06 -13.71
C VAL A 92 16.64 -22.00 -12.80
N HIS A 93 15.96 -22.62 -11.82
CA HIS A 93 16.53 -23.62 -10.93
C HIS A 93 15.44 -24.50 -10.31
N ASP A 94 15.46 -25.81 -10.60
CA ASP A 94 14.43 -26.78 -10.19
C ASP A 94 12.99 -26.33 -10.53
N ILE A 95 12.29 -25.75 -9.55
CA ILE A 95 10.91 -25.25 -9.61
C ILE A 95 10.82 -23.73 -9.40
N THR A 96 11.95 -23.03 -9.51
CA THR A 96 12.07 -21.58 -9.33
C THR A 96 11.90 -20.89 -10.67
N PHE A 97 10.98 -19.93 -10.72
CA PHE A 97 10.69 -19.14 -11.91
C PHE A 97 11.20 -17.71 -11.71
N ASP A 98 12.06 -17.27 -12.61
CA ASP A 98 12.40 -15.85 -12.74
C ASP A 98 11.45 -15.23 -13.75
N LEU A 99 10.79 -14.15 -13.34
CA LEU A 99 9.77 -13.48 -14.13
C LEU A 99 10.33 -12.31 -14.93
N GLY A 100 11.61 -11.98 -14.75
CA GLY A 100 12.29 -10.89 -15.44
C GLY A 100 11.85 -9.48 -15.02
N GLN A 101 10.87 -9.38 -14.13
CA GLN A 101 10.33 -8.13 -13.60
C GLN A 101 9.89 -8.34 -12.15
N ASN A 102 10.23 -7.38 -11.28
CA ASN A 102 9.61 -7.30 -9.94
C ASN A 102 8.29 -6.53 -10.04
N PHE A 103 7.19 -7.11 -9.55
CA PHE A 103 5.85 -6.51 -9.61
C PHE A 103 4.98 -6.99 -8.45
N ALA A 104 3.89 -6.28 -8.20
CA ALA A 104 2.88 -6.65 -7.21
C ALA A 104 1.69 -7.37 -7.86
N GLY A 105 1.22 -8.45 -7.24
CA GLY A 105 0.07 -9.21 -7.72
C GLY A 105 0.01 -10.63 -7.17
N TRP A 106 -0.68 -11.50 -7.89
CA TRP A 106 -0.73 -12.92 -7.59
C TRP A 106 -0.68 -13.76 -8.86
N CYS A 107 -0.24 -15.00 -8.71
CA CYS A 107 -0.20 -15.99 -9.77
C CYS A 107 -1.58 -16.62 -9.98
N ARG A 108 -2.05 -16.74 -11.23
CA ARG A 108 -3.15 -17.66 -11.55
C ARG A 108 -2.56 -19.05 -11.79
N CYS A 109 -2.92 -20.04 -10.99
CA CYS A 109 -2.35 -21.38 -11.10
C CYS A 109 -3.40 -22.43 -11.50
N LYS A 110 -3.04 -23.32 -12.43
CA LYS A 110 -3.81 -24.54 -12.73
C LYS A 110 -2.99 -25.78 -12.35
N PHE A 111 -3.61 -26.68 -11.60
CA PHE A 111 -3.00 -27.91 -11.10
C PHE A 111 -3.83 -29.11 -11.54
N ASN A 112 -3.15 -30.19 -11.93
CA ASN A 112 -3.75 -31.51 -12.12
C ASN A 112 -2.95 -32.52 -11.29
N GLY A 113 -3.59 -33.26 -10.39
CA GLY A 113 -2.93 -34.20 -9.49
C GLY A 113 -3.93 -34.91 -8.55
N PRO A 114 -3.47 -35.86 -7.72
CA PRO A 114 -4.36 -36.60 -6.83
C PRO A 114 -5.09 -35.72 -5.81
N ARG A 115 -6.30 -36.14 -5.46
CA ARG A 115 -7.11 -35.48 -4.43
C ARG A 115 -6.34 -35.42 -3.11
N GLY A 116 -6.25 -34.23 -2.51
CA GLY A 116 -5.62 -34.03 -1.19
C GLY A 116 -4.14 -33.65 -1.23
N VAL A 117 -3.51 -33.58 -2.41
CA VAL A 117 -2.17 -33.02 -2.56
C VAL A 117 -2.17 -31.53 -2.19
N SER A 118 -1.15 -31.11 -1.43
CA SER A 118 -0.94 -29.71 -1.05
C SER A 118 0.16 -29.09 -1.90
N VAL A 119 -0.08 -27.85 -2.37
CA VAL A 119 0.89 -27.07 -3.14
C VAL A 119 1.23 -25.80 -2.38
N PHE A 120 2.53 -25.50 -2.27
CA PHE A 120 3.05 -24.30 -1.62
C PHE A 120 3.70 -23.39 -2.65
N ILE A 121 3.16 -22.18 -2.81
CA ILE A 121 3.72 -21.13 -3.65
C ILE A 121 4.35 -20.08 -2.74
N ARG A 122 5.60 -19.73 -3.01
CA ARG A 122 6.33 -18.67 -2.30
C ARG A 122 6.79 -17.63 -3.30
N HIS A 123 6.68 -16.36 -2.92
CA HIS A 123 7.10 -15.22 -3.72
C HIS A 123 8.31 -14.56 -3.05
N ALA A 124 9.25 -14.05 -3.85
CA ALA A 124 10.45 -13.36 -3.38
C ALA A 124 10.90 -12.32 -4.42
N GLU A 125 11.45 -11.19 -3.97
CA GLU A 125 12.02 -10.16 -4.85
C GLU A 125 13.46 -10.49 -5.29
N ILE A 126 14.23 -11.14 -4.42
CA ILE A 126 15.64 -11.48 -4.66
C ILE A 126 15.86 -12.95 -4.33
N LEU A 127 16.68 -13.63 -5.14
CA LEU A 127 16.99 -15.04 -4.97
C LEU A 127 17.97 -15.33 -3.82
N THR A 128 18.58 -14.31 -3.21
CA THR A 128 19.77 -14.46 -2.34
C THR A 128 19.60 -14.07 -0.87
N GLN A 129 18.58 -13.32 -0.41
CA GLN A 129 18.38 -13.00 1.03
C GLN A 129 16.93 -12.66 1.41
N PRO A 130 16.55 -12.80 2.70
CA PRO A 130 15.28 -12.33 3.24
C PRO A 130 15.39 -10.90 3.78
N LEU A 131 14.49 -10.00 3.34
CA LEU A 131 14.17 -8.66 3.92
C LEU A 131 15.20 -7.54 3.58
N MET A 132 14.90 -6.27 3.26
CA MET A 132 13.73 -5.38 3.37
C MET A 132 13.82 -4.22 2.32
N SER A 133 12.67 -3.72 1.87
CA SER A 133 12.45 -2.37 1.25
C SER A 133 10.99 -1.96 1.49
N THR A 134 10.62 -0.66 1.43
CA THR A 134 9.31 -0.02 1.82
C THR A 134 8.10 -0.44 0.94
N ASN A 135 8.18 -1.66 0.44
CA ASN A 135 7.62 -2.25 -0.76
C ASN A 135 6.32 -3.04 -0.47
N PRO A 136 5.62 -3.51 -1.52
CA PRO A 136 4.38 -4.29 -1.40
C PRO A 136 4.56 -5.72 -0.82
N GLN A 137 5.78 -6.12 -0.45
CA GLN A 137 6.13 -7.50 -0.10
C GLN A 137 6.11 -7.79 1.41
N ARG A 138 6.67 -6.90 2.24
CA ARG A 138 6.84 -7.14 3.69
C ARG A 138 5.57 -6.85 4.51
N ASP A 139 5.63 -7.17 5.79
CA ASP A 139 4.58 -6.96 6.80
C ASP A 139 4.50 -5.50 7.27
N GLU A 140 4.39 -4.58 6.31
CA GLU A 140 4.24 -3.15 6.57
C GLU A 140 3.14 -2.58 5.66
N ARG A 141 3.43 -2.31 4.39
CA ARG A 141 2.45 -1.87 3.36
C ARG A 141 1.58 -0.70 3.84
N LEU A 142 2.21 0.23 4.54
CA LEU A 142 1.58 1.43 5.10
C LEU A 142 1.73 2.60 4.12
N GLY A 143 0.77 3.52 4.12
CA GLY A 143 0.87 4.77 3.37
C GLY A 143 1.77 5.78 4.08
N TRP A 144 3.07 5.55 4.08
CA TRP A 144 4.05 6.46 4.65
C TRP A 144 4.01 7.81 3.96
N MET A 145 3.85 8.86 4.76
CA MET A 145 3.55 10.19 4.24
C MET A 145 4.78 10.85 3.62
N GLY A 146 5.98 10.68 4.19
CA GLY A 146 7.23 11.21 3.61
C GLY A 146 7.52 10.64 2.22
N ASP A 147 7.36 9.33 2.05
CA ASP A 147 7.52 8.64 0.76
C ASP A 147 6.54 9.18 -0.29
N ALA A 148 5.27 9.37 0.09
CA ALA A 148 4.26 9.96 -0.79
C ALA A 148 4.57 11.43 -1.15
N ALA A 149 5.04 12.22 -0.18
CA ALA A 149 5.42 13.62 -0.40
C ALA A 149 6.58 13.76 -1.40
N LEU A 150 7.57 12.87 -1.33
CA LEU A 150 8.73 12.88 -2.23
C LEU A 150 8.42 12.34 -3.64
N SER A 151 7.43 11.45 -3.76
CA SER A 151 7.09 10.80 -5.04
C SER A 151 5.88 11.40 -5.76
N VAL A 152 5.11 12.29 -5.13
CA VAL A 152 3.87 12.84 -5.73
C VAL A 152 4.10 13.48 -7.10
N ASP A 153 5.17 14.27 -7.27
CA ASP A 153 5.42 14.97 -8.53
C ASP A 153 5.70 13.98 -9.66
N GLU A 154 6.58 13.00 -9.41
CA GLU A 154 6.88 11.91 -10.35
C GLU A 154 5.63 11.12 -10.72
N ALA A 155 4.82 10.76 -9.74
CA ALA A 155 3.60 9.99 -9.95
C ALA A 155 2.58 10.75 -10.81
N LEU A 156 2.41 12.07 -10.60
CA LEU A 156 1.48 12.91 -11.35
C LEU A 156 1.92 13.18 -12.79
N TYR A 157 3.22 13.17 -13.08
CA TYR A 157 3.70 13.25 -14.47
C TYR A 157 3.45 11.95 -15.25
N ASN A 158 3.48 10.80 -14.58
CA ASN A 158 3.37 9.50 -15.24
C ASN A 158 1.94 8.96 -15.32
N PHE A 159 1.05 9.34 -14.39
CA PHE A 159 -0.28 8.76 -14.27
C PHE A 159 -1.36 9.79 -13.87
N ASP A 160 -2.60 9.53 -14.31
CA ASP A 160 -3.78 10.26 -13.82
C ASP A 160 -4.16 9.77 -12.41
N PHE A 161 -3.46 10.30 -11.42
CA PHE A 161 -3.54 9.91 -10.01
C PHE A 161 -4.26 10.94 -9.13
N ILE A 162 -4.92 11.95 -9.70
CA ILE A 162 -5.63 12.99 -8.93
C ILE A 162 -6.56 12.37 -7.88
N LYS A 163 -7.39 11.41 -8.28
CA LYS A 163 -8.37 10.75 -7.40
C LYS A 163 -7.72 9.91 -6.31
N MET A 164 -6.60 9.26 -6.61
CA MET A 164 -5.85 8.48 -5.62
C MET A 164 -5.28 9.39 -4.53
N PHE A 165 -4.65 10.50 -4.92
CA PHE A 165 -4.08 11.45 -3.97
C PHE A 165 -5.13 12.25 -3.20
N LEU A 166 -6.29 12.58 -3.80
CA LEU A 166 -7.42 13.15 -3.06
C LEU A 166 -7.93 12.19 -1.98
N ASN A 167 -8.05 10.90 -2.30
CA ASN A 167 -8.40 9.89 -1.31
C ASN A 167 -7.32 9.76 -0.21
N PHE A 168 -6.04 9.86 -0.57
CA PHE A 168 -4.95 9.86 0.40
C PHE A 168 -4.97 11.09 1.32
N LEU A 169 -5.25 12.29 0.79
CA LEU A 169 -5.45 13.49 1.59
C LEU A 169 -6.64 13.36 2.54
N ASN A 170 -7.75 12.76 2.08
CA ASN A 170 -8.91 12.46 2.94
C ASN A 170 -8.52 11.55 4.12
N LEU A 171 -7.74 10.50 3.87
CA LEU A 171 -7.23 9.63 4.94
C LEU A 171 -6.36 10.38 5.95
N ILE A 172 -5.61 11.40 5.52
CA ILE A 172 -4.79 12.24 6.42
C ILE A 172 -5.69 13.13 7.27
N VAL A 173 -6.65 13.83 6.67
CA VAL A 173 -7.52 14.76 7.41
C VAL A 173 -8.49 14.04 8.34
N ASP A 174 -8.93 12.83 7.99
CA ASP A 174 -9.81 11.99 8.82
C ASP A 174 -9.18 11.65 10.17
N VAL A 175 -7.84 11.57 10.23
CA VAL A 175 -7.08 11.24 11.44
C VAL A 175 -6.25 12.41 11.98
N GLN A 176 -6.40 13.61 11.40
CA GLN A 176 -5.75 14.81 11.90
C GLN A 176 -6.30 15.16 13.29
N LEU A 177 -5.40 15.36 14.25
CA LEU A 177 -5.78 15.68 15.62
C LEU A 177 -6.31 17.11 15.71
N SER A 178 -7.12 17.38 16.74
CA SER A 178 -7.72 18.71 16.98
C SER A 178 -6.69 19.81 17.22
N ASN A 179 -5.45 19.46 17.56
CA ASN A 179 -4.33 20.40 17.70
C ASN A 179 -3.58 20.64 16.38
N GLY A 180 -4.02 20.06 15.26
CA GLY A 180 -3.45 20.20 13.92
C GLY A 180 -2.44 19.12 13.54
N ALA A 181 -1.97 18.28 14.47
CA ALA A 181 -0.98 17.24 14.16
C ALA A 181 -1.54 16.16 13.22
N VAL A 182 -0.69 15.71 12.29
CA VAL A 182 -0.95 14.56 11.40
C VAL A 182 -0.01 13.40 11.75
N PRO A 183 -0.36 12.14 11.45
CA PRO A 183 0.53 11.00 11.72
C PRO A 183 1.68 10.93 10.70
N ASN A 184 2.57 9.95 10.85
CA ASN A 184 3.64 9.69 9.87
C ASN A 184 3.22 8.72 8.74
N TYR A 185 2.14 7.98 8.91
CA TYR A 185 1.55 7.14 7.86
C TYR A 185 0.03 7.07 8.02
N VAL A 186 -0.67 6.85 6.91
CA VAL A 186 -2.12 6.60 6.90
C VAL A 186 -2.48 5.36 6.06
N PRO A 187 -3.53 4.62 6.44
CA PRO A 187 -4.30 4.74 7.69
C PRO A 187 -3.46 4.34 8.92
N GLY A 188 -3.57 5.08 10.03
CA GLY A 188 -2.78 4.86 11.25
C GLY A 188 -2.66 6.07 12.16
N TYR A 189 -2.09 5.87 13.36
CA TYR A 189 -1.95 6.91 14.39
C TYR A 189 -0.52 6.96 14.99
N TYR A 190 0.50 7.00 14.14
CA TYR A 190 1.89 7.11 14.62
C TYR A 190 2.34 8.56 14.74
N PHE A 191 2.41 9.05 15.98
CA PHE A 191 2.73 10.42 16.38
C PHE A 191 3.97 10.48 17.30
N PRO A 192 4.61 11.66 17.48
CA PRO A 192 4.33 12.95 16.81
C PRO A 192 4.74 12.94 15.33
N PRO A 193 4.32 13.91 14.50
CA PRO A 193 4.81 13.99 13.12
C PRO A 193 6.30 14.35 13.08
N ASP A 194 7.06 13.67 12.23
CA ASP A 194 8.27 14.26 11.65
C ASP A 194 7.83 15.34 10.62
N PRO A 195 8.41 16.56 10.63
CA PRO A 195 8.08 17.58 9.64
C PRO A 195 8.24 17.10 8.18
N ASN A 196 9.21 16.24 7.91
CA ASN A 196 9.47 15.70 6.57
C ASN A 196 8.50 14.58 6.16
N TRP A 197 7.70 14.04 7.09
CA TRP A 197 6.59 13.13 6.79
C TRP A 197 5.26 13.87 6.77
N GLY A 198 5.01 14.72 7.76
CA GLY A 198 3.78 15.51 7.84
C GLY A 198 3.61 16.51 6.68
N THR A 199 4.71 16.96 6.07
CA THR A 199 4.71 17.78 4.84
C THR A 199 3.91 17.18 3.69
N ALA A 200 3.59 15.87 3.70
CA ALA A 200 2.73 15.27 2.69
C ALA A 200 1.39 15.99 2.54
N LEU A 201 0.78 16.45 3.63
CA LEU A 201 -0.48 17.20 3.57
C LEU A 201 -0.30 18.53 2.79
N PRO A 202 0.59 19.45 3.18
CA PRO A 202 0.90 20.65 2.38
C PRO A 202 1.37 20.36 0.95
N THR A 203 2.35 19.46 0.80
CA THR A 203 3.04 19.20 -0.47
C THR A 203 2.11 18.55 -1.50
N ILE A 204 1.39 17.49 -1.14
CA ILE A 204 0.47 16.83 -2.08
C ILE A 204 -0.67 17.80 -2.47
N THR A 205 -1.23 18.54 -1.51
CA THR A 205 -2.28 19.54 -1.78
C THR A 205 -1.81 20.57 -2.81
N TRP A 206 -0.60 21.12 -2.62
CA TRP A 206 -0.04 22.09 -3.56
C TRP A 206 0.23 21.47 -4.92
N GLN A 207 0.79 20.27 -4.98
CA GLN A 207 1.14 19.62 -6.25
C GLN A 207 -0.10 19.26 -7.06
N LEU A 208 -1.18 18.78 -6.43
CA LEU A 208 -2.44 18.55 -7.13
C LEU A 208 -3.00 19.84 -7.75
N TYR A 209 -2.98 20.95 -7.02
CA TYR A 209 -3.37 22.25 -7.60
C TYR A 209 -2.45 22.64 -8.77
N ARG A 210 -1.13 22.49 -8.61
CA ARG A 210 -0.14 22.85 -9.65
C ARG A 210 -0.29 22.05 -10.94
N HIS A 211 -0.60 20.77 -10.84
CA HIS A 211 -0.74 19.87 -11.99
C HIS A 211 -2.10 20.00 -12.68
N TYR A 212 -3.19 20.18 -11.93
CA TYR A 212 -4.57 20.14 -12.46
C TYR A 212 -5.25 21.51 -12.53
N GLY A 213 -4.73 22.53 -11.86
CA GLY A 213 -5.28 23.89 -11.84
C GLY A 213 -6.61 24.05 -11.08
N ASP A 214 -7.03 23.03 -10.31
CA ASP A 214 -8.32 23.05 -9.61
C ASP A 214 -8.20 23.72 -8.24
N VAL A 215 -8.64 24.98 -8.15
CA VAL A 215 -8.60 25.80 -6.93
C VAL A 215 -9.41 25.19 -5.79
N ARG A 216 -10.43 24.37 -6.08
CA ARG A 216 -11.28 23.73 -5.04
C ARG A 216 -10.49 22.77 -4.15
N ILE A 217 -9.38 22.23 -4.65
CA ILE A 217 -8.45 21.42 -3.85
C ILE A 217 -7.85 22.29 -2.74
N LEU A 218 -7.41 23.51 -3.07
CA LEU A 218 -6.89 24.44 -2.07
C LEU A 218 -8.01 24.85 -1.10
N GLU A 219 -9.20 25.22 -1.59
CA GLU A 219 -10.35 25.59 -0.74
C GLU A 219 -10.69 24.49 0.27
N THR A 220 -10.59 23.22 -0.14
CA THR A 220 -10.92 22.06 0.70
C THR A 220 -9.88 21.81 1.78
N TYR A 221 -8.58 21.86 1.44
CA TYR A 221 -7.51 21.41 2.35
C TYR A 221 -6.74 22.55 3.03
N TYR A 222 -6.95 23.82 2.64
CA TYR A 222 -6.17 24.96 3.16
C TYR A 222 -6.23 25.08 4.68
N ASP A 223 -7.42 24.97 5.29
CA ASP A 223 -7.57 25.08 6.74
C ASP A 223 -6.88 23.92 7.48
N HIS A 224 -6.86 22.72 6.89
CA HIS A 224 -6.14 21.55 7.41
C HIS A 224 -4.62 21.73 7.33
N VAL A 225 -4.12 22.22 6.20
CA VAL A 225 -2.71 22.58 6.00
C VAL A 225 -2.29 23.65 7.00
N ARG A 226 -3.11 24.71 7.16
CA ARG A 226 -2.86 25.78 8.14
C ARG A 226 -2.79 25.24 9.57
N ALA A 227 -3.73 24.37 9.96
CA ALA A 227 -3.74 23.77 11.29
C ALA A 227 -2.46 22.96 11.56
N TYR A 228 -1.99 22.19 10.57
CA TYR A 228 -0.73 21.45 10.67
C TYR A 228 0.50 22.38 10.77
N VAL A 229 0.59 23.42 9.94
CA VAL A 229 1.69 24.38 10.00
C VAL A 229 1.70 25.12 11.34
N GLU A 230 0.54 25.47 11.89
CA GLU A 230 0.41 26.08 13.22
C GLU A 230 0.83 25.12 14.35
N TYR A 231 0.56 23.81 14.21
CA TYR A 231 1.07 22.80 15.12
C TYR A 231 2.61 22.80 15.15
N ILE A 232 3.28 22.74 13.99
CA ILE A 232 4.75 22.78 13.92
C ILE A 232 5.28 24.14 14.39
N ARG A 233 4.57 25.25 14.09
CA ARG A 233 4.92 26.58 14.59
C ARG A 233 4.89 26.64 16.13
N SER A 234 3.98 25.92 16.78
CA SER A 234 3.95 25.85 18.24
C SER A 234 5.22 25.18 18.80
N ASP A 235 5.73 24.15 18.11
CA ASP A 235 6.99 23.50 18.45
C ASP A 235 8.18 24.46 18.26
N TYR A 236 8.22 25.17 17.13
CA TYR A 236 9.18 26.23 16.84
C TYR A 236 9.19 27.32 17.93
N ASN A 237 8.02 27.83 18.31
CA ASN A 237 7.91 28.88 19.34
C ASN A 237 8.44 28.41 20.69
N SER A 238 8.36 27.10 20.98
CA SER A 238 8.80 26.52 22.26
C SER A 238 10.28 26.14 22.30
N LYS A 239 10.85 25.65 21.19
CA LYS A 239 12.21 25.07 21.14
C LYS A 239 13.20 25.89 20.31
N GLY A 240 12.70 26.76 19.45
CA GLY A 240 13.47 27.46 18.42
C GLY A 240 13.69 26.60 17.17
N LEU A 241 14.03 27.26 16.06
CA LEU A 241 14.17 26.63 14.74
C LEU A 241 15.17 25.47 14.76
N GLY A 242 16.35 25.70 15.34
CA GLY A 242 17.43 24.70 15.41
C GLY A 242 17.19 23.51 16.35
N ASN A 243 16.00 23.41 16.98
CA ASN A 243 15.66 22.31 17.91
C ASN A 243 14.27 21.73 17.65
N LEU A 244 13.72 21.89 16.44
CA LEU A 244 12.44 21.30 16.08
C LEU A 244 12.44 19.77 16.26
N THR A 245 11.27 19.23 16.61
CA THR A 245 11.05 17.79 16.76
C THR A 245 11.30 17.08 15.43
N TYR A 246 11.96 15.93 15.51
CA TYR A 246 12.23 15.02 14.39
C TYR A 246 11.95 13.57 14.81
N LEU A 247 11.82 12.67 13.82
CA LEU A 247 11.85 11.22 14.04
C LEU A 247 12.79 10.51 13.06
N PHE A 248 12.70 10.86 11.78
CA PHE A 248 13.38 10.18 10.68
C PHE A 248 14.41 11.10 10.03
N GLY A 249 14.02 12.29 9.57
CA GLY A 249 14.91 13.20 8.83
C GLY A 249 15.39 12.62 7.48
N ASP A 250 16.70 12.73 7.21
CA ASP A 250 17.34 12.28 5.95
C ASP A 250 17.50 10.76 5.90
N TRP A 251 16.39 10.05 5.66
CA TRP A 251 16.27 8.60 5.80
C TRP A 251 17.01 7.83 4.70
N VAL A 252 17.93 6.95 5.13
CA VAL A 252 18.78 6.08 4.28
C VAL A 252 19.74 6.87 3.36
N PRO A 253 20.65 7.68 3.94
CA PRO A 253 21.72 8.29 3.16
C PRO A 253 22.62 7.18 2.58
N PRO A 254 23.32 7.46 1.46
CA PRO A 254 24.27 6.49 0.92
C PRO A 254 25.36 6.18 1.96
N PRO A 255 25.82 4.92 2.10
CA PRO A 255 26.99 4.62 2.90
C PRO A 255 28.28 5.16 2.25
N PRO A 256 29.27 5.63 3.03
CA PRO A 256 29.35 5.67 4.49
C PRO A 256 28.83 6.98 5.12
N GLN A 257 28.06 7.79 4.40
CA GLN A 257 27.67 9.11 4.87
C GLN A 257 26.70 9.00 6.07
N PRO A 258 26.90 9.79 7.14
CA PRO A 258 25.91 9.88 8.20
C PRO A 258 24.66 10.61 7.68
N MET A 259 23.55 10.45 8.39
CA MET A 259 22.34 11.25 8.13
C MET A 259 22.65 12.73 8.33
N THR A 260 22.06 13.56 7.46
CA THR A 260 22.03 15.01 7.69
C THR A 260 21.42 15.31 9.06
N ASP A 261 21.92 16.37 9.72
CA ASP A 261 21.39 16.81 11.02
C ASP A 261 19.85 16.89 11.00
N GLN A 262 19.22 16.20 11.94
CA GLN A 262 17.77 16.01 11.91
C GLN A 262 16.99 17.26 12.32
N HIS A 263 17.60 18.16 13.08
CA HIS A 263 17.00 19.47 13.36
C HIS A 263 17.09 20.38 12.13
N LEU A 264 18.16 20.27 11.34
CA LEU A 264 18.29 20.96 10.06
C LEU A 264 17.21 20.50 9.07
N THR A 265 17.02 19.20 8.89
CA THR A 265 15.98 18.68 7.98
C THR A 265 14.58 19.04 8.47
N SER A 266 14.32 18.97 9.77
CA SER A 266 13.03 19.40 10.36
C SER A 266 12.77 20.89 10.18
N SER A 267 13.82 21.72 10.32
CA SER A 267 13.75 23.16 10.02
C SER A 267 13.44 23.41 8.54
N PHE A 268 14.06 22.66 7.65
CA PHE A 268 13.79 22.73 6.22
C PHE A 268 12.33 22.38 5.91
N GLY A 269 11.83 21.24 6.41
CA GLY A 269 10.43 20.82 6.22
C GLY A 269 9.44 21.87 6.71
N PHE A 270 9.65 22.41 7.92
CA PHE A 270 8.80 23.49 8.45
C PHE A 270 8.80 24.75 7.57
N LEU A 271 9.97 25.23 7.14
CA LEU A 271 10.08 26.43 6.30
C LEU A 271 9.48 26.20 4.90
N HIS A 272 9.64 25.01 4.35
CA HIS A 272 9.00 24.59 3.10
C HIS A 272 7.47 24.65 3.23
N ASP A 273 6.91 24.08 4.29
CA ASP A 273 5.46 24.06 4.50
C ASP A 273 4.87 25.46 4.74
N VAL A 274 5.60 26.34 5.45
CA VAL A 274 5.22 27.75 5.58
C VAL A 274 5.19 28.45 4.21
N SER A 275 6.18 28.18 3.34
CA SER A 275 6.21 28.72 1.97
C SER A 275 5.04 28.23 1.14
N LEU A 276 4.71 26.94 1.22
CA LEU A 276 3.54 26.38 0.53
C LEU A 276 2.24 27.00 1.03
N LEU A 277 2.06 27.15 2.34
CA LEU A 277 0.88 27.80 2.92
C LEU A 277 0.72 29.25 2.44
N ILE A 278 1.82 30.01 2.36
CA ILE A 278 1.83 31.36 1.80
C ILE A 278 1.40 31.33 0.33
N ASN A 279 1.97 30.45 -0.48
CA ASN A 279 1.62 30.33 -1.90
C ASN A 279 0.14 29.98 -2.10
N MET A 280 -0.40 29.04 -1.31
CA MET A 280 -1.84 28.71 -1.33
C MET A 280 -2.69 29.93 -0.99
N SER A 281 -2.29 30.71 0.03
CA SER A 281 -3.03 31.91 0.47
C SER A 281 -3.03 33.06 -0.53
N GLN A 282 -2.11 33.05 -1.51
CA GLN A 282 -2.08 34.05 -2.58
C GLN A 282 -2.98 33.67 -3.76
N VAL A 283 -3.35 32.39 -3.86
CA VAL A 283 -4.27 31.87 -4.88
C VAL A 283 -5.73 32.01 -4.44
N LEU A 284 -6.00 31.75 -3.16
CA LEU A 284 -7.31 31.90 -2.51
C LEU A 284 -7.64 33.37 -2.20
#